data_AF-A0A2L1KED8-F1
#
_entry.id   AF-A0A2L1KED8-F1
#
_cell.length_a   1.000
_cell.length_b   1.000
_cell.length_c   1.000
_cell.angle_alpha   90.00
_cell.angle_beta   90.00
_cell.angle_gamma   90.00
#
_symmetry.space_group_name_H-M   'P 1'
#
loop_
_entity.id
_entity.type
_entity.pdbx_description
1 polymer ?
#
loop_
_entity_poly.entity_id
_entity_poly.type
_entity_poly.pdbx_seq_one_letter_code
_entity_poly.pdbx_strand_id
1 'polypeptide(L)'
;MKPLLDLRNYMLARHFDPSARCWLARTINEETGTIKVVPNAYAPGYTLELLRLILTIQVREQIAARKLGIAPRFHLLDHRQLIALDCLWGRYQYQRSFMALRTWKEIYEQGKRYDIPDLASIPKYTEKDVSFRAEVPFADEEYFAAWRGFRNVEAAAVDWEDTTVLPNGKIVQNANVGDEFEIDEEGAALFWEFDLDYALNRISVLDNPSGVVHYLVGLGTVTLYKGSLGEWDRMMRVGNQAWFHGLMPIINDPHALVETLQAKFQKKEEDKRNALIGQLALFL
;
A
#
# COMPACT_ATOMS: atom_id res chain seq x y z
N MET A 1 22.18 21.08 -2.71
CA MET A 1 22.00 20.00 -3.71
C MET A 1 22.65 18.67 -3.34
N LYS A 2 23.80 18.62 -2.63
CA LYS A 2 24.46 17.34 -2.25
C LYS A 2 23.52 16.26 -1.67
N PRO A 3 22.61 16.54 -0.71
CA PRO A 3 21.73 15.50 -0.17
C PRO A 3 20.79 14.86 -1.21
N LEU A 4 20.37 15.62 -2.23
CA LEU A 4 19.52 15.09 -3.30
C LEU A 4 20.32 14.23 -4.28
N LEU A 5 21.59 14.59 -4.52
CA LEU A 5 22.50 13.77 -5.30
C LEU A 5 22.80 12.44 -4.58
N ASP A 6 23.02 12.50 -3.27
CA ASP A 6 23.26 11.31 -2.44
C ASP A 6 22.02 10.40 -2.45
N LEU A 7 20.81 10.96 -2.34
CA LEU A 7 19.56 10.20 -2.45
C LEU A 7 19.40 9.54 -3.83
N ARG A 8 19.70 10.26 -4.91
CA ARG A 8 19.69 9.70 -6.27
C ARG A 8 20.65 8.52 -6.39
N ASN A 9 21.87 8.66 -5.87
CA ASN A 9 22.88 7.61 -5.93
C ASN A 9 22.47 6.40 -5.08
N TYR A 10 21.83 6.62 -3.94
CA TYR A 10 21.24 5.56 -3.12
C TYR A 10 20.16 4.77 -3.87
N MET A 11 19.25 5.48 -4.55
CA MET A 11 18.20 4.84 -5.38
C MET A 11 18.79 4.02 -6.54
N LEU A 12 19.86 4.51 -7.16
CA LEU A 12 20.54 3.79 -8.24
C LEU A 12 21.26 2.54 -7.73
N ALA A 13 21.95 2.63 -6.59
CA ALA A 13 22.66 1.49 -5.99
C ALA A 13 21.70 0.34 -5.62
N ARG A 14 20.48 0.67 -5.21
CA ARG A 14 19.42 -0.29 -4.83
C ARG A 14 18.51 -0.69 -6.00
N HIS A 15 18.78 -0.22 -7.23
CA HIS A 15 17.86 -0.45 -8.35
C HIS A 15 17.64 -1.94 -8.65
N PHE A 16 18.68 -2.76 -8.61
CA PHE A 16 18.58 -4.20 -8.82
C PHE A 16 18.56 -5.01 -7.53
N ASP A 17 18.36 -4.37 -6.39
CA ASP A 17 18.32 -5.06 -5.10
C ASP A 17 17.00 -5.84 -4.94
N PRO A 18 17.05 -7.18 -4.81
CA PRO A 18 15.86 -8.02 -4.60
C PRO A 18 15.03 -7.60 -3.39
N SER A 19 15.69 -7.20 -2.29
CA SER A 19 15.05 -6.79 -1.05
C SER A 19 14.28 -5.46 -1.17
N ALA A 20 14.63 -4.65 -2.18
CA ALA A 20 13.98 -3.40 -2.50
C ALA A 20 12.80 -3.58 -3.46
N ARG A 21 12.50 -4.81 -3.93
CA ARG A 21 11.42 -5.09 -4.88
C ARG A 21 10.21 -5.73 -4.21
N CYS A 22 9.03 -5.29 -4.62
CA CYS A 22 7.79 -6.02 -4.39
C CYS A 22 7.66 -7.05 -5.49
N TRP A 23 7.65 -8.33 -5.13
CA TRP A 23 7.64 -9.45 -6.07
C TRP A 23 6.23 -9.92 -6.45
N LEU A 24 5.20 -9.37 -5.83
CA LEU A 24 3.82 -9.72 -6.17
C LEU A 24 3.31 -8.85 -7.33
N ALA A 25 2.80 -9.49 -8.39
CA ALA A 25 2.12 -8.78 -9.46
C ALA A 25 0.81 -8.13 -8.97
N ARG A 26 0.22 -7.26 -9.80
CA ARG A 26 -1.04 -6.54 -9.50
C ARG A 26 -2.24 -7.07 -10.26
N THR A 27 -2.07 -8.13 -11.04
CA THR A 27 -3.12 -8.71 -11.89
C THR A 27 -3.12 -10.21 -11.70
N ILE A 28 -4.29 -10.74 -11.41
CA ILE A 28 -4.53 -12.18 -11.32
C ILE A 28 -4.96 -12.73 -12.68
N ASN A 29 -4.75 -14.01 -12.91
CA ASN A 29 -5.47 -14.74 -13.93
C ASN A 29 -6.83 -15.16 -13.35
N GLU A 30 -7.92 -14.65 -13.89
CA GLU A 30 -9.28 -14.91 -13.38
C GLU A 30 -9.74 -16.35 -13.64
N GLU A 31 -9.22 -17.03 -14.66
CA GLU A 31 -9.60 -18.42 -14.98
C GLU A 31 -8.97 -19.41 -14.01
N THR A 32 -7.71 -19.20 -13.66
CA THR A 32 -6.93 -20.12 -12.80
C THR A 32 -6.84 -19.66 -11.35
N GLY A 33 -7.19 -18.40 -11.06
CA GLY A 33 -7.02 -17.79 -9.73
C GLY A 33 -5.55 -17.59 -9.32
N THR A 34 -4.63 -17.61 -10.28
CA THR A 34 -3.18 -17.50 -10.04
C THR A 34 -2.68 -16.07 -10.15
N ILE A 35 -1.51 -15.81 -9.56
CA ILE A 35 -0.79 -14.55 -9.66
C ILE A 35 0.68 -14.79 -10.00
N LYS A 36 1.28 -13.83 -10.71
CA LYS A 36 2.70 -13.88 -11.05
C LYS A 36 3.55 -13.35 -9.89
N VAL A 37 4.66 -14.03 -9.62
CA VAL A 37 5.73 -13.61 -8.71
C VAL A 37 6.93 -13.15 -9.54
N VAL A 38 7.05 -11.84 -9.71
CA VAL A 38 8.01 -11.15 -10.60
C VAL A 38 8.36 -9.78 -9.99
N PRO A 39 9.54 -9.20 -10.23
CA PRO A 39 9.89 -7.88 -9.72
C PRO A 39 8.98 -6.82 -10.36
N ASN A 40 8.02 -6.34 -9.59
CA ASN A 40 6.92 -5.53 -10.12
C ASN A 40 7.07 -4.05 -9.78
N ALA A 41 7.37 -3.75 -8.52
CA ALA A 41 7.47 -2.39 -8.01
C ALA A 41 8.52 -2.32 -6.88
N TYR A 42 8.65 -1.17 -6.23
CA TYR A 42 9.43 -1.08 -5.00
C TYR A 42 8.70 -1.74 -3.83
N ALA A 43 9.46 -2.44 -2.99
CA ALA A 43 8.97 -3.07 -1.77
C ALA A 43 8.46 -2.00 -0.80
N PRO A 44 7.42 -2.30 -0.01
CA PRO A 44 6.93 -1.36 0.99
C PRO A 44 7.99 -0.83 1.94
N GLY A 45 8.82 -1.72 2.49
CA GLY A 45 9.90 -1.32 3.40
C GLY A 45 10.82 -0.28 2.76
N TYR A 46 11.15 -0.47 1.48
CA TYR A 46 12.00 0.45 0.73
C TYR A 46 11.29 1.78 0.43
N THR A 47 10.00 1.78 0.08
CA THR A 47 9.27 3.04 -0.14
C THR A 47 9.14 3.86 1.15
N LEU A 48 8.98 3.20 2.31
CA LEU A 48 8.98 3.86 3.61
C LEU A 48 10.35 4.44 3.97
N GLU A 49 11.42 3.69 3.69
CA GLU A 49 12.78 4.17 3.85
C GLU A 49 13.05 5.42 2.99
N LEU A 50 12.65 5.40 1.71
CA LEU A 50 12.78 6.57 0.84
C LEU A 50 12.00 7.77 1.38
N LEU A 51 10.77 7.59 1.87
CA LEU A 51 10.01 8.68 2.49
C LEU A 51 10.75 9.27 3.70
N ARG A 52 11.29 8.42 4.58
CA ARG A 52 12.07 8.84 5.75
C ARG A 52 13.29 9.66 5.38
N LEU A 53 14.02 9.24 4.35
CA LEU A 53 15.18 9.97 3.82
C LEU A 53 14.75 11.32 3.23
N ILE A 54 13.71 11.34 2.39
CA ILE A 54 13.18 12.56 1.76
C ILE A 54 12.75 13.58 2.82
N LEU A 55 11.95 13.18 3.81
CA LEU A 55 11.48 14.08 4.86
C LEU A 55 12.63 14.55 5.76
N THR A 56 13.60 13.69 6.06
CA THR A 56 14.80 14.10 6.82
C THR A 56 15.61 15.15 6.06
N ILE A 57 15.80 14.97 4.75
CA ILE A 57 16.50 15.95 3.89
C ILE A 57 15.75 17.28 3.87
N GLN A 58 14.42 17.24 3.70
CA GLN A 58 13.57 18.44 3.68
C GLN A 58 13.63 19.21 5.01
N VAL A 59 13.51 18.54 6.15
CA VAL A 59 13.58 19.21 7.46
C VAL A 59 14.96 19.81 7.72
N ARG A 60 16.03 19.12 7.34
CA ARG A 60 17.39 19.65 7.46
C ARG A 60 17.59 20.92 6.62
N GLU A 61 17.00 20.95 5.42
CA GLU A 61 17.00 22.15 4.58
C GLU A 61 16.25 23.31 5.24
N GLN A 62 15.04 23.07 5.75
CA GLN A 62 14.26 24.10 6.43
C GLN A 62 14.99 24.68 7.65
N ILE A 63 15.62 23.82 8.46
CA ILE A 63 16.42 24.25 9.62
C ILE A 63 17.63 25.08 9.16
N ALA A 64 18.34 24.63 8.13
CA ALA A 64 19.51 25.35 7.61
C ALA A 64 19.12 26.72 7.03
N ALA A 65 18.04 26.78 6.25
CA ALA A 65 17.52 28.02 5.68
C ALA A 65 17.07 29.01 6.76
N ARG A 66 16.37 28.52 7.81
CA ARG A 66 15.99 29.33 8.97
C ARG A 66 17.20 29.93 9.69
N LYS A 67 18.28 29.16 9.88
CA LYS A 67 19.53 29.65 10.49
C LYS A 67 20.21 30.72 9.64
N LEU A 68 20.07 30.66 8.32
CA LEU A 68 20.63 31.62 7.37
C LEU A 68 19.71 32.83 7.11
N GLY A 69 18.48 32.82 7.63
CA GLY A 69 17.50 33.89 7.38
C GLY A 69 16.97 33.93 5.95
N ILE A 70 17.02 32.80 5.23
CA ILE A 70 16.53 32.68 3.85
C ILE A 70 15.33 31.72 3.77
N ALA A 71 14.59 31.77 2.67
CA ALA A 71 13.62 30.74 2.34
C ALA A 71 14.31 29.39 2.06
N PRO A 72 13.67 28.24 2.38
CA PRO A 72 14.18 26.92 2.00
C PRO A 72 14.49 26.86 0.50
N ARG A 73 15.68 26.35 0.16
CA ARG A 73 16.13 26.27 -1.23
C ARG A 73 15.33 25.26 -2.05
N PHE A 74 14.68 24.32 -1.37
CA PHE A 74 13.78 23.36 -1.98
C PHE A 74 12.73 22.86 -0.99
N HIS A 75 11.64 22.36 -1.54
CA HIS A 75 10.56 21.66 -0.85
C HIS A 75 10.21 20.43 -1.72
N LEU A 76 10.25 19.24 -1.15
CA LEU A 76 10.12 17.97 -1.86
C LEU A 76 8.70 17.40 -1.77
N LEU A 77 8.10 17.45 -0.58
CA LEU A 77 6.77 16.91 -0.30
C LEU A 77 5.96 17.89 0.54
N ASP A 78 4.80 18.26 0.00
CA ASP A 78 3.76 19.01 0.72
C ASP A 78 2.78 18.08 1.45
N HIS A 79 1.88 18.69 2.21
CA HIS A 79 0.85 18.01 3.01
C HIS A 79 -0.13 17.19 2.16
N ARG A 80 -0.51 17.68 0.96
CA ARG A 80 -1.41 16.97 0.05
C ARG A 80 -0.70 15.76 -0.56
N GLN A 81 0.57 15.91 -0.93
CA GLN A 81 1.39 14.81 -1.45
C GLN A 81 1.60 13.71 -0.40
N LEU A 82 1.68 14.03 0.89
CA LEU A 82 1.72 13.03 1.96
C LEU A 82 0.41 12.26 2.10
N ILE A 83 -0.73 12.95 2.03
CA ILE A 83 -2.06 12.29 2.00
C ILE A 83 -2.18 11.40 0.77
N ALA A 84 -1.77 11.89 -0.40
CA ALA A 84 -1.76 11.13 -1.65
C ALA A 84 -0.87 9.87 -1.54
N LEU A 85 0.29 9.96 -0.90
CA LEU A 85 1.16 8.82 -0.66
C LEU A 85 0.46 7.75 0.18
N ASP A 86 -0.21 8.13 1.27
CA ASP A 86 -0.96 7.19 2.10
C ASP A 86 -2.14 6.56 1.34
N CYS A 87 -2.87 7.34 0.54
CA CYS A 87 -3.92 6.82 -0.35
C CYS A 87 -3.37 5.80 -1.37
N LEU A 88 -2.23 6.09 -2.00
CA LEU A 88 -1.62 5.21 -2.99
C LEU A 88 -1.02 3.96 -2.33
N TRP A 89 -0.42 4.08 -1.16
CA TRP A 89 0.04 2.94 -0.37
C TRP A 89 -1.12 2.08 0.10
N GLY A 90 -2.25 2.69 0.48
CA GLY A 90 -3.47 1.97 0.75
C GLY A 90 -4.00 1.27 -0.50
N ARG A 91 -4.07 1.93 -1.66
CA ARG A 91 -4.52 1.30 -2.91
C ARG A 91 -3.78 0.00 -3.25
N TYR A 92 -2.46 0.00 -3.09
CA TYR A 92 -1.60 -1.14 -3.42
C TYR A 92 -1.26 -2.03 -2.22
N GLN A 93 -1.79 -1.70 -1.04
CA GLN A 93 -1.49 -2.32 0.25
C GLN A 93 0.01 -2.42 0.55
N TYR A 94 0.74 -1.33 0.33
CA TYR A 94 2.17 -1.33 0.63
C TYR A 94 2.40 -1.18 2.13
N GLN A 95 1.77 -0.21 2.76
CA GLN A 95 2.03 0.13 4.15
C GLN A 95 0.77 0.06 4.99
N ARG A 96 0.91 -0.11 6.30
CA ARG A 96 -0.25 0.04 7.20
C ARG A 96 -0.91 1.40 6.99
N SER A 97 -2.20 1.49 7.32
CA SER A 97 -2.96 2.73 7.20
C SER A 97 -2.25 3.91 7.89
N PHE A 98 -2.17 5.03 7.18
CA PHE A 98 -1.56 6.29 7.61
C PHE A 98 -0.05 6.25 7.94
N MET A 99 0.69 5.31 7.34
CA MET A 99 2.13 5.20 7.60
C MET A 99 2.92 6.43 7.14
N ALA A 100 2.53 7.08 6.04
CA ALA A 100 3.25 8.26 5.56
C ALA A 100 3.09 9.43 6.54
N LEU A 101 1.86 9.65 7.02
CA LEU A 101 1.57 10.68 8.02
C LEU A 101 2.22 10.40 9.38
N ARG A 102 2.22 9.14 9.85
CA ARG A 102 2.98 8.76 11.06
C ARG A 102 4.46 9.06 10.91
N THR A 103 5.03 8.74 9.74
CA THR A 103 6.44 9.01 9.43
C THR A 103 6.73 10.51 9.42
N TRP A 104 5.79 11.32 8.94
CA TRP A 104 5.89 12.76 9.02
C TRP A 104 5.95 13.24 10.48
N LYS A 105 5.04 12.81 11.36
CA LYS A 105 5.07 13.18 12.80
C LYS A 105 6.35 12.71 13.48
N GLU A 106 6.79 11.48 13.19
CA GLU A 106 8.05 10.90 13.68
C GLU A 106 9.26 11.81 13.38
N ILE A 107 9.29 12.44 12.21
CA ILE A 107 10.39 13.31 11.80
C ILE A 107 10.17 14.76 12.24
N TYR A 108 9.03 15.36 11.93
CA TYR A 108 8.79 16.78 12.17
C TYR A 108 8.53 17.10 13.64
N GLU A 109 7.78 16.26 14.35
CA GLU A 109 7.38 16.53 15.74
C GLU A 109 8.29 15.81 16.75
N GLN A 110 8.62 14.54 16.49
CA GLN A 110 9.40 13.71 17.43
C GLN A 110 10.91 13.81 17.21
N GLY A 111 11.35 14.54 16.18
CA GLY A 111 12.76 14.84 15.95
C GLY A 111 13.59 13.68 15.40
N LYS A 112 13.00 12.55 14.98
CA LYS A 112 13.77 11.45 14.41
C LYS A 112 14.39 11.84 13.06
N ARG A 113 15.58 11.32 12.78
CA ARG A 113 16.32 11.61 11.54
C ARG A 113 16.88 10.31 10.99
N TYR A 114 16.79 10.16 9.67
CA TYR A 114 17.30 9.01 8.95
C TYR A 114 18.39 9.47 7.99
N ASP A 115 19.56 8.89 8.13
CA ASP A 115 20.70 9.17 7.25
C ASP A 115 20.73 8.20 6.08
N ILE A 116 21.18 8.70 4.93
CA ILE A 116 21.41 7.87 3.76
C ILE A 116 22.53 6.87 4.13
N PRO A 117 22.32 5.56 3.96
CA PRO A 117 23.36 4.57 4.21
C PRO A 117 24.61 4.82 3.37
N ASP A 118 25.77 4.39 3.87
CA ASP A 118 27.00 4.45 3.09
C ASP A 118 26.87 3.60 1.82
N LEU A 119 27.02 4.22 0.65
CA LEU A 119 26.91 3.54 -0.64
C LEU A 119 27.96 2.45 -0.81
N ALA A 120 29.12 2.57 -0.16
CA ALA A 120 30.15 1.52 -0.20
C ALA A 120 29.73 0.24 0.54
N SER A 121 28.76 0.34 1.46
CA SER A 121 28.23 -0.80 2.20
C SER A 121 27.14 -1.57 1.45
N ILE A 122 26.60 -1.00 0.36
CA ILE A 122 25.52 -1.61 -0.42
C ILE A 122 26.13 -2.61 -1.42
N PRO A 123 25.67 -3.88 -1.42
CA PRO A 123 26.12 -4.85 -2.41
C PRO A 123 25.86 -4.38 -3.84
N LYS A 124 26.71 -4.82 -4.78
CA LYS A 124 26.48 -4.55 -6.20
C LYS A 124 25.47 -5.53 -6.75
N TYR A 125 24.31 -5.01 -7.12
CA TYR A 125 23.25 -5.79 -7.75
C TYR A 125 23.23 -5.59 -9.27
N THR A 126 22.73 -6.60 -9.97
CA THR A 126 22.63 -6.70 -11.42
C THR A 126 21.24 -7.19 -11.83
N GLU A 127 20.90 -7.10 -13.11
CA GLU A 127 19.62 -7.62 -13.63
C GLU A 127 19.38 -9.10 -13.28
N LYS A 128 20.44 -9.89 -13.11
CA LYS A 128 20.34 -11.31 -12.73
C LYS A 128 19.71 -11.49 -11.36
N ASP A 129 19.96 -10.57 -10.42
CA ASP A 129 19.43 -10.64 -9.06
C ASP A 129 17.91 -10.46 -9.03
N VAL A 130 17.33 -9.79 -10.04
CA VAL A 130 15.88 -9.62 -10.19
C VAL A 130 15.27 -10.49 -11.32
N SER A 131 15.93 -11.58 -11.69
CA SER A 131 15.50 -12.41 -12.83
C SER A 131 14.43 -13.46 -12.51
N PHE A 132 14.15 -13.73 -11.22
CA PHE A 132 13.20 -14.77 -10.81
C PHE A 132 11.77 -14.53 -11.34
N ARG A 133 11.11 -15.59 -11.80
CA ARG A 133 9.73 -15.57 -12.29
C ARG A 133 9.02 -16.85 -11.86
N ALA A 134 7.84 -16.72 -11.27
CA ALA A 134 6.95 -17.85 -10.98
C ALA A 134 5.48 -17.45 -11.12
N GLU A 135 4.60 -18.44 -11.11
CA GLU A 135 3.16 -18.27 -11.05
C GLU A 135 2.59 -19.22 -9.99
N VAL A 136 1.73 -18.69 -9.12
CA VAL A 136 1.25 -19.41 -7.93
C VAL A 136 -0.24 -19.14 -7.68
N PRO A 137 -0.97 -20.07 -7.03
CA PRO A 137 -2.33 -19.83 -6.57
C PRO A 137 -2.42 -18.61 -5.65
N PHE A 138 -3.49 -17.83 -5.77
CA PHE A 138 -3.63 -16.58 -5.00
C PHE A 138 -5.06 -16.24 -4.61
N ALA A 139 -6.01 -16.31 -5.55
CA ALA A 139 -7.41 -16.04 -5.29
C ALA A 139 -8.04 -17.21 -4.52
N ASP A 140 -8.54 -16.94 -3.32
CA ASP A 140 -9.35 -17.90 -2.56
C ASP A 140 -10.86 -17.70 -2.83
N GLU A 141 -11.73 -18.45 -2.13
CA GLU A 141 -13.18 -18.33 -2.33
C GLU A 141 -13.73 -16.94 -1.98
N GLU A 142 -13.05 -16.20 -1.10
CA GLU A 142 -13.49 -14.87 -0.68
C GLU A 142 -12.91 -13.76 -1.57
N TYR A 143 -12.04 -14.06 -2.53
CA TYR A 143 -11.36 -13.06 -3.33
C TYR A 143 -12.34 -12.06 -4.00
N PHE A 144 -13.48 -12.56 -4.47
CA PHE A 144 -14.53 -11.76 -5.11
C PHE A 144 -15.58 -11.22 -4.15
N ALA A 145 -15.45 -11.48 -2.84
CA ALA A 145 -16.38 -10.99 -1.85
C ALA A 145 -16.34 -9.46 -1.76
N ALA A 146 -17.47 -8.85 -1.38
CA ALA A 146 -17.62 -7.40 -1.41
C ALA A 146 -16.58 -6.67 -0.52
N TRP A 147 -16.24 -7.24 0.63
CA TRP A 147 -15.28 -6.68 1.60
C TRP A 147 -13.80 -6.76 1.18
N ARG A 148 -13.46 -7.48 0.10
CA ARG A 148 -12.09 -7.48 -0.41
C ARG A 148 -11.79 -6.26 -1.28
N GLY A 149 -12.81 -5.59 -1.82
CA GLY A 149 -12.64 -4.51 -2.80
C GLY A 149 -12.83 -3.10 -2.24
N PHE A 150 -13.34 -2.20 -3.08
CA PHE A 150 -13.54 -0.78 -2.74
C PHE A 150 -14.85 -0.54 -1.96
N ARG A 151 -15.32 -1.51 -1.20
CA ARG A 151 -16.54 -1.38 -0.39
C ARG A 151 -16.17 -1.08 1.06
N ASN A 152 -16.82 -0.10 1.69
CA ASN A 152 -16.49 0.31 3.06
C ASN A 152 -17.31 -0.49 4.08
N VAL A 153 -16.73 -1.59 4.56
CA VAL A 153 -17.37 -2.51 5.51
C VAL A 153 -17.66 -1.85 6.86
N GLU A 154 -16.83 -0.91 7.31
CA GLU A 154 -17.03 -0.23 8.59
C GLU A 154 -18.26 0.67 8.54
N ALA A 155 -18.41 1.44 7.46
CA ALA A 155 -19.60 2.23 7.22
C ALA A 155 -20.84 1.34 7.05
N ALA A 156 -20.71 0.19 6.36
CA ALA A 156 -21.79 -0.77 6.20
C ALA A 156 -22.26 -1.38 7.53
N ALA A 157 -21.34 -1.66 8.46
CA ALA A 157 -21.66 -2.23 9.77
C ALA A 157 -22.52 -1.31 10.65
N VAL A 158 -22.52 0.00 10.38
CA VAL A 158 -23.31 1.01 11.11
C VAL A 158 -24.41 1.63 10.26
N ASP A 159 -24.73 1.02 9.10
CA ASP A 159 -25.77 1.47 8.17
C ASP A 159 -25.57 2.90 7.62
N TRP A 160 -24.31 3.33 7.50
CA TRP A 160 -23.88 4.64 6.97
C TRP A 160 -23.08 4.53 5.68
N GLU A 161 -23.19 3.40 4.97
CA GLU A 161 -22.48 3.20 3.73
C GLU A 161 -23.12 4.01 2.59
N ASP A 162 -22.36 4.93 2.01
CA ASP A 162 -22.70 5.51 0.72
C ASP A 162 -22.09 4.68 -0.41
N THR A 163 -22.92 4.22 -1.36
CA THR A 163 -22.52 3.26 -2.39
C THR A 163 -22.94 3.65 -3.79
N THR A 164 -22.21 3.13 -4.77
CA THR A 164 -22.55 3.22 -6.18
C THR A 164 -22.37 1.86 -6.86
N VAL A 165 -22.95 1.71 -8.05
CA VAL A 165 -22.94 0.45 -8.80
C VAL A 165 -22.09 0.61 -10.06
N LEU A 166 -21.08 -0.24 -10.20
CA LEU A 166 -20.24 -0.30 -11.40
C LEU A 166 -21.01 -0.92 -12.58
N PRO A 167 -20.58 -0.70 -13.84
CA PRO A 167 -21.22 -1.29 -15.02
C PRO A 167 -21.33 -2.83 -15.00
N ASN A 168 -20.45 -3.50 -14.27
CA ASN A 168 -20.46 -4.95 -14.07
C ASN A 168 -21.38 -5.43 -12.92
N GLY A 169 -22.18 -4.52 -12.34
CA GLY A 169 -23.12 -4.82 -11.25
C GLY A 169 -22.50 -4.87 -9.85
N LYS A 170 -21.18 -4.68 -9.70
CA LYS A 170 -20.54 -4.66 -8.38
C LYS A 170 -20.89 -3.37 -7.63
N ILE A 171 -21.26 -3.53 -6.36
CA ILE A 171 -21.49 -2.43 -5.43
C ILE A 171 -20.14 -2.04 -4.79
N VAL A 172 -19.81 -0.75 -4.84
CA VAL A 172 -18.59 -0.17 -4.27
C VAL A 172 -18.94 1.10 -3.48
N GLN A 173 -18.02 1.56 -2.64
CA GLN A 173 -18.15 2.85 -1.95
C GLN A 173 -18.29 3.97 -3.00
N ASN A 174 -19.19 4.90 -2.74
CA ASN A 174 -19.27 6.13 -3.52
C ASN A 174 -18.07 7.05 -3.19
N ALA A 175 -17.63 7.83 -4.16
CA ALA A 175 -16.48 8.72 -3.99
C ALA A 175 -16.68 9.99 -4.79
N ASN A 176 -16.10 11.10 -4.33
CA ASN A 176 -15.94 12.29 -5.16
C ASN A 176 -15.11 11.92 -6.39
N VAL A 177 -15.62 12.25 -7.57
CA VAL A 177 -14.94 11.97 -8.84
C VAL A 177 -14.70 13.24 -9.64
N GLY A 178 -13.52 13.34 -10.25
CA GLY A 178 -13.08 14.46 -11.05
C GLY A 178 -12.33 14.02 -12.31
N ASP A 179 -11.76 14.98 -13.02
CA ASP A 179 -10.95 14.71 -14.22
C ASP A 179 -9.54 14.22 -13.91
N GLU A 180 -9.11 14.31 -12.64
CA GLU A 180 -7.81 13.84 -12.17
C GLU A 180 -7.93 13.19 -10.78
N PHE A 181 -6.86 12.50 -10.35
CA PHE A 181 -6.71 12.11 -8.95
C PHE A 181 -6.10 13.29 -8.20
N GLU A 182 -6.84 13.84 -7.24
CA GLU A 182 -6.42 15.01 -6.48
C GLU A 182 -6.77 14.88 -4.99
N ILE A 183 -6.01 15.63 -4.19
CA ILE A 183 -6.31 15.83 -2.78
C ILE A 183 -6.85 17.24 -2.68
N ASP A 184 -8.09 17.35 -2.21
CA ASP A 184 -8.76 18.63 -2.03
C ASP A 184 -7.96 19.51 -1.04
N GLU A 185 -7.75 20.78 -1.39
CA GLU A 185 -6.88 21.67 -0.62
C GLU A 185 -7.48 22.04 0.73
N GLU A 186 -8.76 22.41 0.75
CA GLU A 186 -9.49 22.74 1.98
C GLU A 186 -9.66 21.50 2.86
N GLY A 187 -10.09 20.38 2.28
CA GLY A 187 -10.22 19.11 2.95
C GLY A 187 -8.91 18.60 3.53
N ALA A 188 -7.78 18.80 2.84
CA ALA A 188 -6.46 18.49 3.39
C ALA A 188 -6.14 19.39 4.58
N ALA A 189 -6.35 20.71 4.48
CA ALA A 189 -6.08 21.64 5.57
C ALA A 189 -6.88 21.28 6.83
N LEU A 190 -8.19 21.04 6.67
CA LEU A 190 -9.08 20.63 7.77
C LEU A 190 -8.66 19.28 8.37
N PHE A 191 -8.31 18.31 7.53
CA PHE A 191 -7.84 17.01 8.00
C PHE A 191 -6.55 17.14 8.83
N TRP A 192 -5.57 17.92 8.35
CA TRP A 192 -4.31 18.14 9.07
C TRP A 192 -4.51 18.85 10.41
N GLU A 193 -5.40 19.85 10.46
CA GLU A 193 -5.60 20.68 11.65
C GLU A 193 -6.45 20.00 12.72
N PHE A 194 -7.52 19.29 12.32
CA PHE A 194 -8.52 18.80 13.27
C PHE A 194 -8.57 17.28 13.41
N ASP A 195 -8.29 16.54 12.34
CA ASP A 195 -8.68 15.13 12.27
C ASP A 195 -7.49 14.15 12.27
N LEU A 196 -6.29 14.61 11.92
CA LEU A 196 -5.09 13.79 11.81
C LEU A 196 -4.86 12.93 13.06
N ASP A 197 -4.87 13.55 14.24
CA ASP A 197 -4.56 12.82 15.48
C ASP A 197 -5.64 11.79 15.81
N TYR A 198 -6.91 12.05 15.49
CA TYR A 198 -7.96 11.04 15.61
C TYR A 198 -7.74 9.90 14.62
N ALA A 199 -7.50 10.21 13.34
CA ALA A 199 -7.28 9.21 12.30
C ALA A 199 -6.09 8.28 12.60
N LEU A 200 -5.03 8.81 13.22
CA LEU A 200 -3.85 8.03 13.62
C LEU A 200 -4.07 7.16 14.86
N ASN A 201 -5.03 7.47 15.73
CA ASN A 201 -5.21 6.77 17.01
C ASN A 201 -6.52 5.98 17.09
N ARG A 202 -7.39 6.09 16.08
CA ARG A 202 -8.65 5.35 16.05
C ARG A 202 -8.41 3.85 15.98
N ILE A 203 -9.36 3.11 16.55
CA ILE A 203 -9.46 1.66 16.40
C ILE A 203 -10.35 1.40 15.18
N SER A 204 -9.83 0.63 14.23
CA SER A 204 -10.53 0.19 13.03
C SER A 204 -10.89 -1.29 13.18
N VAL A 205 -12.10 -1.64 12.77
CA VAL A 205 -12.60 -3.02 12.69
C VAL A 205 -11.73 -3.83 11.71
N LEU A 206 -11.34 -3.19 10.60
CA LEU A 206 -10.43 -3.75 9.61
C LEU A 206 -9.16 -2.90 9.54
N ASP A 207 -8.17 -3.21 10.38
CA ASP A 207 -6.83 -2.58 10.32
C ASP A 207 -5.99 -3.13 9.15
N ASN A 208 -6.57 -3.15 7.95
CA ASN A 208 -5.86 -3.40 6.72
C ASN A 208 -5.33 -2.06 6.14
N PRO A 209 -4.33 -2.11 5.26
CA PRO A 209 -3.87 -0.92 4.56
C PRO A 209 -4.96 -0.17 3.76
N SER A 210 -6.09 -0.79 3.41
CA SER A 210 -7.19 -0.13 2.68
C SER A 210 -7.91 0.92 3.52
N GLY A 211 -7.85 0.81 4.85
CA GLY A 211 -8.59 1.68 5.77
C GLY A 211 -8.31 3.17 5.58
N VAL A 212 -7.08 3.55 5.21
CA VAL A 212 -6.73 4.94 4.88
C VAL A 212 -7.49 5.46 3.66
N VAL A 213 -7.69 4.64 2.64
CA VAL A 213 -8.42 5.02 1.42
C VAL A 213 -9.88 5.25 1.76
N HIS A 214 -10.52 4.29 2.41
CA HIS A 214 -11.94 4.40 2.80
C HIS A 214 -12.20 5.65 3.65
N TYR A 215 -11.27 5.96 4.54
CA TYR A 215 -11.37 7.11 5.42
C TYR A 215 -11.26 8.44 4.68
N LEU A 216 -10.19 8.63 3.91
CA LEU A 216 -9.93 9.90 3.24
C LEU A 216 -10.91 10.15 2.09
N VAL A 217 -11.39 9.09 1.43
CA VAL A 217 -12.51 9.18 0.47
C VAL A 217 -13.81 9.50 1.20
N GLY A 218 -14.09 8.84 2.33
CA GLY A 218 -15.30 9.08 3.13
C GLY A 218 -15.39 10.50 3.70
N LEU A 219 -14.26 11.11 4.03
CA LEU A 219 -14.18 12.52 4.44
C LEU A 219 -14.35 13.50 3.27
N GLY A 220 -14.28 13.04 2.02
CA GLY A 220 -14.27 13.92 0.84
C GLY A 220 -12.93 14.62 0.59
N THR A 221 -11.87 14.31 1.36
CA THR A 221 -10.52 14.87 1.20
C THR A 221 -9.85 14.41 -0.11
N VAL A 222 -10.31 13.29 -0.67
CA VAL A 222 -9.73 12.68 -1.87
C VAL A 222 -10.77 12.63 -2.98
N THR A 223 -10.40 13.17 -4.14
CA THR A 223 -11.16 13.03 -5.39
C THR A 223 -10.47 12.03 -6.29
N LEU A 224 -11.23 11.07 -6.82
CA LEU A 224 -10.74 10.02 -7.70
C LEU A 224 -11.00 10.36 -9.17
N TYR A 225 -10.14 9.86 -10.08
CA TYR A 225 -10.39 10.00 -11.51
C TYR A 225 -11.71 9.33 -11.92
N LYS A 226 -12.53 10.03 -12.72
CA LYS A 226 -13.81 9.51 -13.22
C LYS A 226 -13.63 8.18 -13.97
N GLY A 227 -14.42 7.18 -13.61
CA GLY A 227 -14.32 5.84 -14.18
C GLY A 227 -13.17 4.98 -13.62
N SER A 228 -12.37 5.47 -12.67
CA SER A 228 -11.31 4.66 -12.04
C SER A 228 -11.79 3.75 -10.91
N LEU A 229 -13.05 3.87 -10.46
CA LEU A 229 -13.57 3.11 -9.31
C LEU A 229 -13.41 1.59 -9.47
N GLY A 230 -13.60 1.06 -10.68
CA GLY A 230 -13.35 -0.36 -10.98
C GLY A 230 -11.89 -0.77 -10.80
N GLU A 231 -10.94 0.11 -11.14
CA GLU A 231 -9.51 -0.13 -10.93
C GLU A 231 -9.09 0.03 -9.47
N TRP A 232 -9.74 0.92 -8.70
CA TRP A 232 -9.57 0.98 -7.24
C TRP A 232 -10.05 -0.30 -6.58
N ASP A 233 -11.26 -0.75 -6.92
CA ASP A 233 -11.83 -2.02 -6.46
C ASP A 233 -10.91 -3.20 -6.76
N ARG A 234 -10.46 -3.33 -8.01
CA ARG A 234 -9.58 -4.41 -8.44
C ARG A 234 -8.24 -4.41 -7.71
N MET A 235 -7.59 -3.25 -7.58
CA MET A 235 -6.30 -3.15 -6.88
C MET A 235 -6.42 -3.46 -5.40
N MET A 236 -7.47 -2.95 -4.76
CA MET A 236 -7.72 -3.20 -3.34
C MET A 236 -8.04 -4.68 -3.08
N ARG A 237 -8.73 -5.39 -3.99
CA ARG A 237 -8.90 -6.85 -3.89
C ARG A 237 -7.58 -7.59 -3.85
N VAL A 238 -6.69 -7.31 -4.80
CA VAL A 238 -5.38 -7.96 -4.87
C VAL A 238 -4.58 -7.69 -3.60
N GLY A 239 -4.55 -6.43 -3.18
CA GLY A 239 -3.82 -6.08 -1.99
C GLY A 239 -4.42 -6.70 -0.72
N ASN A 240 -5.72 -6.56 -0.49
CA ASN A 240 -6.38 -7.07 0.71
C ASN A 240 -6.19 -8.59 0.79
N GLN A 241 -6.23 -9.29 -0.35
CA GLN A 241 -5.87 -10.70 -0.43
C GLN A 241 -4.45 -10.97 0.08
N ALA A 242 -3.46 -10.19 -0.34
CA ALA A 242 -2.09 -10.31 0.14
C ALA A 242 -1.97 -10.05 1.65
N TRP A 243 -2.74 -9.09 2.19
CA TRP A 243 -2.84 -8.82 3.62
C TRP A 243 -3.40 -10.03 4.39
N PHE A 244 -4.56 -10.56 3.97
CA PHE A 244 -5.19 -11.73 4.60
C PHE A 244 -4.40 -13.03 4.43
N HIS A 245 -3.55 -13.11 3.41
CA HIS A 245 -2.57 -14.18 3.24
C HIS A 245 -1.33 -14.02 4.11
N GLY A 246 -1.17 -12.87 4.80
CA GLY A 246 -0.02 -12.61 5.65
C GLY A 246 1.28 -12.39 4.86
N LEU A 247 1.18 -11.92 3.61
CA LEU A 247 2.35 -11.83 2.71
C LEU A 247 3.19 -10.58 2.94
N MET A 248 2.67 -9.57 3.65
CA MET A 248 3.36 -8.29 3.82
C MET A 248 4.78 -8.38 4.37
N PRO A 249 5.09 -9.24 5.36
CA PRO A 249 6.45 -9.38 5.87
C PRO A 249 7.44 -10.02 4.89
N ILE A 250 6.94 -10.75 3.88
CA ILE A 250 7.74 -11.53 2.93
C ILE A 250 7.59 -11.04 1.48
N ILE A 251 6.94 -9.90 1.26
CA ILE A 251 6.59 -9.42 -0.09
C ILE A 251 7.82 -9.06 -0.94
N ASN A 252 8.99 -8.95 -0.29
CA ASN A 252 10.29 -8.73 -0.90
C ASN A 252 11.12 -10.02 -1.12
N ASP A 253 10.60 -11.18 -0.71
CA ASP A 253 11.22 -12.48 -0.91
C ASP A 253 10.37 -13.34 -1.86
N PRO A 254 10.79 -13.51 -3.12
CA PRO A 254 10.02 -14.27 -4.09
C PRO A 254 9.90 -15.76 -3.75
N HIS A 255 10.90 -16.34 -3.10
CA HIS A 255 10.88 -17.77 -2.76
C HIS A 255 9.93 -18.03 -1.58
N ALA A 256 10.00 -17.19 -0.55
CA ALA A 256 9.08 -17.28 0.58
C ALA A 256 7.62 -17.06 0.15
N LEU A 257 7.36 -16.15 -0.80
CA LEU A 257 6.02 -15.96 -1.38
C LEU A 257 5.50 -17.24 -2.05
N VAL A 258 6.33 -17.88 -2.88
CA VAL A 258 5.95 -19.10 -3.58
C VAL A 258 5.65 -20.22 -2.61
N GLU A 259 6.54 -20.46 -1.65
CA GLU A 259 6.39 -21.50 -0.63
C GLU A 259 5.11 -21.29 0.20
N THR A 260 4.91 -20.07 0.71
CA THR A 260 3.77 -19.74 1.57
C THR A 260 2.44 -19.93 0.83
N LEU A 261 2.34 -19.44 -0.41
CA LEU A 261 1.11 -19.55 -1.19
C LEU A 261 0.83 -20.99 -1.62
N GLN A 262 1.84 -21.73 -2.07
CA GLN A 262 1.67 -23.14 -2.43
C GLN A 262 1.21 -23.97 -1.23
N ALA A 263 1.88 -23.84 -0.08
CA ALA A 263 1.51 -24.57 1.14
C ALA A 263 0.08 -24.23 1.60
N LYS A 264 -0.31 -22.95 1.55
CA LYS A 264 -1.66 -22.51 1.96
C LYS A 264 -2.74 -23.13 1.09
N PHE A 265 -2.54 -23.17 -0.23
CA PHE A 265 -3.53 -23.71 -1.15
C PHE A 265 -3.57 -25.24 -1.16
N GLN A 266 -2.42 -25.92 -1.02
CA GLN A 266 -2.37 -27.38 -0.85
C GLN A 266 -3.14 -27.82 0.39
N LYS A 267 -2.89 -27.19 1.55
CA LYS A 267 -3.62 -27.49 2.78
C LYS A 267 -5.14 -27.34 2.60
N LYS A 268 -5.55 -26.30 1.87
CA LYS A 268 -6.96 -26.02 1.61
C LYS A 268 -7.62 -27.09 0.73
N GLU A 269 -6.91 -27.60 -0.28
CA GLU A 269 -7.38 -28.71 -1.10
C GLU A 269 -7.50 -30.01 -0.29
N GLU A 270 -6.54 -30.27 0.61
CA GLU A 270 -6.60 -31.41 1.53
C GLU A 270 -7.80 -31.32 2.48
N ASP A 271 -8.04 -30.15 3.08
CA ASP A 271 -9.18 -29.91 3.97
C ASP A 271 -10.51 -30.15 3.25
N LYS A 272 -10.64 -29.67 2.01
CA LYS A 272 -11.83 -29.92 1.17
C LYS A 272 -12.03 -31.39 0.86
N ARG A 273 -10.96 -32.10 0.50
CA ARG A 273 -10.99 -33.54 0.21
C ARG A 273 -11.43 -34.32 1.44
N ASN A 274 -10.88 -34.00 2.62
CA ASN A 274 -11.22 -34.66 3.87
C ASN A 274 -12.68 -34.41 4.28
N ALA A 275 -13.17 -33.18 4.09
CA ALA A 275 -14.58 -32.85 4.34
C ALA A 275 -15.53 -33.65 3.44
N LEU A 276 -15.20 -33.81 2.15
CA LEU A 276 -16.00 -34.61 1.22
C LEU A 276 -16.02 -36.10 1.59
N ILE A 277 -14.87 -36.66 1.97
CA ILE A 277 -14.78 -38.06 2.43
C ILE A 277 -15.62 -38.26 3.70
N GLY A 278 -15.54 -37.33 4.66
CA GLY A 278 -16.34 -37.37 5.88
C GLY A 278 -17.84 -37.29 5.61
N GLN A 279 -18.27 -36.46 4.66
CA GLN A 279 -19.68 -36.40 4.24
C GLN A 279 -20.14 -37.70 3.59
N LEU A 280 -19.35 -38.29 2.69
CA LEU A 280 -19.68 -39.56 2.03
C LEU A 280 -19.77 -40.72 3.05
N ALA A 281 -18.92 -40.73 4.08
CA ALA A 281 -18.94 -41.73 5.14
C ALA A 281 -20.18 -41.64 6.05
N LEU A 282 -20.91 -40.53 6.07
CA LEU A 282 -22.18 -40.38 6.81
C LEU A 282 -23.39 -40.89 6.01
N PHE A 283 -23.24 -41.14 4.71
CA PHE A 283 -24.29 -41.67 3.83
C PHE A 283 -24.15 -43.20 3.57
N LEU A 284 -23.16 -43.85 4.18
CA LEU A 284 -22.91 -45.30 4.15
C LEU A 284 -23.12 -45.90 5.54
#